data_AF-A0AAJ1V1K7-F1
#
_entry.id   AF-A0AAJ1V1K7-F1
#
_cell.length_a   1.000
_cell.length_b   1.000
_cell.length_c   1.000
_cell.angle_alpha   90.00
_cell.angle_beta   90.00
_cell.angle_gamma   90.00
#
_symmetry.space_group_name_H-M   'P 1'
#
loop_
_entity.id
_entity.type
_entity.pdbx_description
1 polymer ?
#
loop_
_entity_poly.entity_id
_entity_poly.type
_entity_poly.pdbx_seq_one_letter_code
_entity_poly.pdbx_strand_id
1 'polypeptide(L)'
;MNKDKIWYLGYLIGMVSLILLWVFRQDETMTILLTFVFSISVTIAYLKLRHIKQMKNDSHYRILVQDERNEKIRDKVNARMTLILMVLMGVVAVICLSMKAYLPAGLLVLAVVAYPLLSFFINQYYEKRY
;
A
#
# COMPACT_ATOMS: atom_id res chain seq x y z
N MET A 1 20.14 -14.04 5.58
CA MET A 1 18.75 -14.09 6.09
C MET A 1 17.85 -14.58 4.96
N ASN A 2 16.98 -15.58 5.18
CA ASN A 2 16.08 -16.07 4.13
C ASN A 2 15.28 -14.86 3.61
N LYS A 3 15.27 -14.61 2.29
CA LYS A 3 14.67 -13.38 1.71
C LYS A 3 13.23 -13.15 2.17
N ASP A 4 12.52 -14.25 2.43
CA ASP A 4 11.13 -14.26 2.91
C ASP A 4 10.96 -13.72 4.33
N LYS A 5 11.97 -13.87 5.19
CA LYS A 5 11.89 -13.45 6.59
C LYS A 5 12.04 -11.93 6.79
N ILE A 6 12.53 -11.21 5.78
CA ILE A 6 12.75 -9.76 5.86
C ILE A 6 11.45 -9.00 6.10
N TRP A 7 10.32 -9.51 5.60
CA TRP A 7 9.02 -8.84 5.75
C TRP A 7 8.46 -8.89 7.17
N TYR A 8 8.98 -9.77 8.04
CA TYR A 8 8.64 -9.75 9.47
C TYR A 8 9.22 -8.51 10.18
N LEU A 9 10.24 -7.84 9.63
CA LEU A 9 10.73 -6.56 10.16
C LEU A 9 9.64 -5.50 10.14
N GLY A 10 8.72 -5.53 9.17
CA GLY A 10 7.61 -4.58 9.15
C GLY A 10 6.66 -4.74 10.35
N TYR A 11 6.48 -5.97 10.86
CA TYR A 11 5.77 -6.17 12.12
C TYR A 11 6.56 -5.68 13.33
N LEU A 12 7.87 -5.90 13.34
CA LEU A 12 8.73 -5.38 14.42
C LEU A 12 8.66 -3.86 14.48
N ILE A 13 8.81 -3.18 13.34
CA ILE A 13 8.69 -1.72 13.23
C ILE A 13 7.29 -1.26 13.68
N GLY A 14 6.24 -1.97 13.27
CA GLY A 14 4.88 -1.70 13.72
C GLY A 14 4.71 -1.81 15.23
N MET A 15 5.20 -2.89 15.85
CA MET A 15 5.15 -3.08 17.30
C MET A 15 5.91 -2.00 18.07
N VAL A 16 7.10 -1.62 17.59
CA VAL A 16 7.89 -0.52 18.18
C VAL A 16 7.14 0.80 18.07
N SER A 17 6.53 1.08 16.91
CA SER A 17 5.71 2.27 16.69
C SER A 17 4.53 2.34 17.67
N LEU A 18 3.91 1.21 17.99
CA LEU A 18 2.78 1.13 18.93
C LEU A 18 3.22 1.39 20.38
N ILE A 19 4.38 0.86 20.78
CA ILE A 19 4.99 1.14 22.10
C ILE A 19 5.31 2.63 22.22
N LEU A 20 5.93 3.22 21.19
CA LEU A 20 6.25 4.65 21.13
C LEU A 20 4.99 5.51 21.19
N LEU A 21 3.90 5.12 20.52
CA LEU A 21 2.63 5.85 20.56
C LEU A 21 2.07 5.89 21.98
N TRP A 22 2.23 4.82 22.76
CA TRP A 22 1.82 4.81 24.17
C TRP A 22 2.64 5.78 25.03
N VAL A 23 3.94 5.90 24.78
CA VAL A 23 4.85 6.81 25.50
C VAL A 23 4.61 8.28 25.11
N PHE A 24 4.46 8.56 23.82
CA PHE A 24 4.35 9.92 23.27
C PHE A 24 2.90 10.40 23.07
N ARG A 25 1.93 9.77 23.73
CA ARG A 25 0.50 10.06 23.57
C ARG A 25 0.09 11.52 23.81
N GLN A 26 0.91 12.30 24.53
CA GLN A 26 0.65 13.71 24.79
C GLN A 26 0.99 14.63 23.60
N ASP A 27 1.86 14.19 22.70
CA ASP A 27 2.24 14.97 21.52
C ASP A 27 1.35 14.56 20.32
N GLU A 28 0.46 15.46 19.91
CA GLU A 28 -0.47 15.24 18.80
C GLU A 28 0.26 14.94 17.49
N THR A 29 1.38 15.61 17.23
CA THR A 29 2.12 15.47 15.97
C THR A 29 2.80 14.10 15.88
N MET A 30 3.45 13.68 16.97
CA MET A 30 4.09 12.37 17.06
C MET A 30 3.06 11.24 17.02
N THR A 31 1.90 11.44 17.66
CA THR A 31 0.80 10.46 17.63
C THR A 31 0.30 10.22 16.20
N ILE A 32 0.08 11.30 15.42
CA ILE A 32 -0.33 11.19 14.01
C ILE A 32 0.74 10.45 13.20
N LEU A 33 2.01 10.87 13.30
CA LEU A 33 3.12 10.30 12.54
C LEU A 33 3.32 8.81 12.85
N LEU A 34 3.36 8.43 14.13
CA LEU A 34 3.52 7.05 14.58
C LEU A 34 2.34 6.16 14.14
N THR A 35 1.13 6.71 14.10
CA THR A 35 -0.06 6.00 13.59
C THR A 35 0.07 5.70 12.10
N PHE A 36 0.57 6.66 11.31
CA PHE A 36 0.84 6.44 9.88
C PHE A 36 1.90 5.37 9.65
N VAL A 37 3.04 5.47 10.34
CA VAL A 37 4.15 4.50 10.23
C VAL A 37 3.68 3.10 10.61
N PHE A 38 2.94 2.98 11.72
CA PHE A 38 2.35 1.73 12.15
C PHE A 38 1.46 1.11 11.06
N SER A 39 0.49 1.87 10.55
CA SER A 39 -0.50 1.39 9.59
C SER A 39 0.15 0.92 8.28
N ILE A 40 1.08 1.71 7.73
CA ILE A 40 1.79 1.37 6.49
C ILE A 40 2.66 0.12 6.69
N SER A 41 3.44 0.08 7.76
CA SER A 41 4.39 -1.01 8.02
C SER A 41 3.69 -2.35 8.21
N VAL A 42 2.63 -2.39 9.03
CA VAL A 42 1.85 -3.61 9.29
C VAL A 42 1.13 -4.09 8.04
N THR A 43 0.56 -3.18 7.25
CA THR A 43 -0.16 -3.53 6.01
C THR A 43 0.77 -4.17 4.98
N ILE A 44 1.94 -3.57 4.74
CA ILE A 44 2.92 -4.11 3.78
C ILE A 44 3.43 -5.48 4.25
N ALA A 45 3.79 -5.60 5.53
CA ALA A 45 4.26 -6.86 6.10
C ALA A 45 3.22 -7.96 5.95
N TYR A 46 1.96 -7.68 6.31
CA TYR A 46 0.86 -8.62 6.22
C TYR A 46 0.63 -9.13 4.79
N LEU A 47 0.54 -8.22 3.82
CA LEU A 47 0.31 -8.58 2.42
C LEU A 47 1.44 -9.44 1.86
N LYS A 48 2.70 -9.06 2.11
CA LYS A 48 3.86 -9.80 1.61
C LYS A 48 3.98 -11.18 2.25
N LEU A 49 3.81 -11.28 3.56
CA LEU A 49 3.89 -12.56 4.27
C LEU A 49 2.75 -13.49 3.89
N ARG A 50 1.53 -12.97 3.71
CA ARG A 50 0.40 -13.75 3.20
C ARG A 50 0.70 -14.30 1.80
N HIS A 51 1.19 -13.46 0.90
CA HIS A 51 1.57 -13.89 -0.45
C HIS A 51 2.65 -14.98 -0.43
N ILE A 52 3.72 -14.80 0.33
CA ILE A 52 4.79 -15.80 0.49
C ILE A 52 4.25 -17.12 1.03
N LYS A 53 3.41 -17.05 2.08
CA LYS A 53 2.78 -18.24 2.68
C LYS A 53 1.93 -18.98 1.68
N GLN A 54 1.13 -18.27 0.88
CA GLN A 54 0.31 -18.88 -0.18
C GLN A 54 1.18 -19.49 -1.29
N MET A 55 2.22 -18.80 -1.76
CA MET A 55 3.14 -19.34 -2.77
C MET A 55 3.84 -20.64 -2.33
N LYS A 56 4.12 -20.78 -1.03
CA LYS A 56 4.77 -21.98 -0.49
C LYS A 56 3.79 -23.14 -0.27
N ASN A 57 2.62 -22.85 0.30
CA ASN A 57 1.73 -23.89 0.83
C ASN A 57 0.57 -24.24 -0.11
N ASP A 58 0.21 -23.36 -1.05
CA ASP A 58 -0.92 -23.54 -1.96
C ASP A 58 -0.41 -23.67 -3.41
N SER A 59 -0.46 -24.90 -3.93
CA SER A 59 -0.03 -25.22 -5.30
C SER A 59 -0.92 -24.58 -6.35
N HIS A 60 -2.23 -24.48 -6.10
CA HIS A 60 -3.18 -23.87 -7.02
C HIS A 60 -2.96 -22.37 -7.11
N TYR A 61 -2.77 -21.70 -5.97
CA TYR A 61 -2.39 -20.29 -5.95
C TYR A 61 -1.09 -20.03 -6.72
N ARG A 62 -0.07 -20.88 -6.53
CA ARG A 62 1.21 -20.75 -7.24
C ARG A 62 1.05 -20.85 -8.75
N ILE A 63 0.29 -21.84 -9.24
CA ILE A 63 0.02 -22.03 -10.67
C ILE A 63 -0.73 -20.82 -11.23
N LEU A 64 -1.78 -20.36 -10.54
CA LEU A 64 -2.54 -19.18 -10.96
C LEU A 64 -1.67 -17.92 -11.05
N VAL A 65 -0.75 -17.71 -10.12
CA VAL A 65 0.10 -16.51 -10.10
C VAL A 65 1.14 -16.54 -11.22
N GLN A 66 1.61 -17.74 -11.62
CA GLN A 66 2.66 -17.95 -12.62
C GLN A 66 2.13 -18.19 -14.04
N ASP A 67 0.82 -18.39 -14.21
CA ASP A 67 0.20 -18.54 -15.52
C ASP A 67 0.19 -17.22 -16.30
N GLU A 68 0.83 -17.20 -17.47
CA GLU A 68 0.92 -16.04 -18.36
C GLU A 68 -0.45 -15.48 -18.76
N ARG A 69 -1.45 -16.35 -18.96
CA ARG A 69 -2.79 -15.89 -19.33
C ARG A 69 -3.40 -15.12 -18.17
N ASN A 70 -3.25 -15.65 -16.96
CA ASN A 70 -3.79 -15.03 -15.77
C ASN A 70 -3.04 -13.74 -15.42
N GLU A 71 -1.74 -13.66 -15.69
CA GLU A 71 -0.94 -12.44 -15.56
C GLU A 71 -1.48 -11.33 -16.47
N LYS A 72 -1.67 -11.61 -17.77
CA LYS A 72 -2.22 -10.63 -18.73
C LYS A 72 -3.64 -10.18 -18.38
N ILE A 73 -4.48 -11.08 -17.88
CA ILE A 73 -5.83 -10.74 -17.40
C ILE A 73 -5.74 -9.83 -16.18
N ARG A 74 -4.89 -10.20 -15.21
CA ARG A 74 -4.68 -9.43 -13.97
C ARG A 74 -4.18 -8.03 -14.28
N ASP A 75 -3.28 -7.83 -15.24
CA ASP A 75 -2.79 -6.50 -15.61
C ASP A 75 -3.89 -5.61 -16.19
N LYS A 76 -4.72 -6.16 -17.08
CA LYS A 76 -5.90 -5.44 -17.63
C LYS A 76 -6.91 -5.09 -16.53
N VAL A 77 -7.20 -6.04 -15.64
CA VAL A 77 -8.10 -5.83 -14.51
C VAL A 77 -7.51 -4.78 -13.57
N ASN A 78 -6.21 -4.87 -13.24
CA ASN A 78 -5.56 -3.94 -12.35
C ASN A 78 -5.60 -2.51 -12.91
N ALA A 79 -5.30 -2.32 -14.21
CA ALA A 79 -5.42 -1.02 -14.87
C ALA A 79 -6.84 -0.42 -14.75
N ARG A 80 -7.89 -1.24 -14.91
CA ARG A 80 -9.29 -0.82 -14.76
C ARG A 80 -9.65 -0.53 -13.30
N MET A 81 -9.22 -1.40 -12.37
CA MET A 81 -9.47 -1.25 -10.94
C MET A 81 -8.77 -0.03 -10.36
N THR A 82 -7.57 0.30 -10.83
CA THR A 82 -6.84 1.51 -10.45
C THR A 82 -7.63 2.76 -10.84
N LEU A 83 -8.20 2.82 -12.06
CA LEU A 83 -9.06 3.93 -12.48
C LEU A 83 -10.28 4.08 -11.54
N ILE A 84 -10.96 2.97 -11.23
CA ILE A 84 -12.11 2.96 -10.32
C ILE A 84 -11.70 3.44 -8.92
N LEU A 85 -10.55 2.97 -8.42
CA LEU A 85 -10.02 3.35 -7.11
C LEU A 85 -9.68 4.85 -7.07
N MET A 86 -9.06 5.41 -8.10
CA MET A 86 -8.76 6.84 -8.17
C MET A 86 -10.02 7.70 -8.16
N VAL A 87 -11.06 7.29 -8.90
CA VAL A 87 -12.37 7.97 -8.87
C VAL A 87 -12.97 7.91 -7.46
N LEU A 88 -12.97 6.73 -6.83
CA LEU A 88 -13.47 6.57 -5.47
C LEU A 88 -12.72 7.45 -4.47
N MET A 89 -11.39 7.51 -4.56
CA MET A 89 -10.56 8.41 -3.74
C MET A 89 -10.91 9.88 -3.97
N GLY A 90 -11.16 10.28 -5.21
CA GLY A 90 -11.62 11.63 -5.55
C GLY A 90 -12.98 11.96 -4.93
N VAL A 91 -13.94 11.03 -4.97
CA VAL A 91 -15.24 11.19 -4.31
C VAL A 91 -15.08 11.35 -2.79
N VAL A 92 -14.25 10.52 -2.16
CA VAL A 92 -13.97 10.64 -0.71
C VAL A 92 -13.31 11.98 -0.39
N ALA A 93 -12.41 12.48 -1.23
CA ALA A 93 -11.79 13.80 -1.03
C ALA A 93 -12.84 14.93 -1.05
N VAL A 94 -13.80 14.90 -1.97
CA VAL A 94 -14.90 15.88 -2.03
C VAL A 94 -15.78 15.82 -0.78
N ILE A 95 -16.09 14.62 -0.28
CA ILE A 95 -16.83 14.45 0.97
C ILE A 95 -16.04 15.05 2.14
N CYS A 96 -14.73 14.77 2.24
CA CYS A 96 -13.88 15.35 3.28
C CYS A 96 -13.82 16.88 3.23
N LEU A 97 -13.73 17.48 2.03
CA LEU A 97 -13.80 18.94 1.85
C LEU A 97 -15.14 19.51 2.33
N SER A 98 -16.24 18.82 2.01
CA SER A 98 -17.60 19.21 2.44
C SER A 98 -17.74 19.19 3.96
N MET A 99 -17.03 18.27 4.63
CA MET A 99 -16.97 18.19 6.09
C MET A 99 -15.90 19.09 6.73
N LYS A 100 -15.23 19.97 5.96
CA LYS A 100 -14.11 20.82 6.41
C LYS A 100 -12.91 20.03 6.97
N ALA A 101 -12.78 18.76 6.62
CA ALA A 101 -11.65 17.91 6.98
C ALA A 101 -10.51 18.11 5.96
N TYR A 102 -9.83 19.26 6.03
CA TYR A 102 -8.87 19.67 5.01
C TYR A 102 -7.62 18.80 4.94
N LEU A 103 -7.12 18.29 6.08
CA LEU A 103 -5.93 17.45 6.12
C LEU A 103 -6.12 16.12 5.35
N PRO A 104 -7.14 15.28 5.64
CA PRO A 104 -7.36 14.06 4.87
C PRO A 104 -7.75 14.33 3.42
N ALA A 105 -8.51 15.41 3.16
CA ALA A 105 -8.84 15.82 1.80
C ALA A 105 -7.59 16.15 0.97
N GLY A 106 -6.67 16.94 1.53
CA GLY A 106 -5.42 17.31 0.87
C GLY A 106 -4.55 16.10 0.54
N LEU A 107 -4.43 15.14 1.46
CA LEU A 107 -3.69 13.90 1.23
C LEU A 107 -4.31 13.06 0.10
N LEU A 108 -5.64 12.95 0.04
CA LEU A 108 -6.32 12.20 -1.02
C LEU A 108 -6.15 12.86 -2.39
N VAL A 109 -6.30 14.19 -2.46
CA VAL A 109 -6.08 14.94 -3.72
C VAL A 109 -4.63 14.78 -4.19
N LEU A 110 -3.67 14.93 -3.28
CA LEU A 110 -2.26 14.73 -3.58
C LEU A 110 -2.00 13.31 -4.11
N ALA A 111 -2.60 12.29 -3.51
CA ALA A 111 -2.44 10.91 -3.95
C ALA A 111 -3.03 10.66 -5.36
N VAL A 112 -4.20 11.23 -5.66
CA VAL A 112 -4.83 11.12 -6.99
C VAL A 112 -3.97 11.78 -8.07
N VAL A 113 -3.36 12.93 -7.79
CA VAL A 113 -2.48 13.63 -8.75
C VAL A 113 -1.10 12.98 -8.85
N ALA A 114 -0.54 12.49 -7.74
CA ALA A 114 0.78 11.89 -7.72
C ALA A 114 0.82 10.50 -8.38
N TYR A 115 -0.27 9.73 -8.29
CA TYR A 115 -0.34 8.37 -8.84
C TYR A 115 0.06 8.28 -10.34
N PRO A 116 -0.54 9.06 -11.27
CA PRO A 116 -0.16 8.98 -12.69
C PRO A 116 1.30 9.39 -12.94
N LEU A 117 1.82 10.37 -12.20
CA LEU A 117 3.23 10.77 -12.29
C LEU A 117 4.16 9.64 -11.87
N LEU A 118 3.90 9.01 -10.71
CA LEU A 118 4.67 7.88 -10.22
C LEU A 118 4.60 6.69 -11.20
N SER A 119 3.40 6.40 -11.73
CA SER A 119 3.20 5.32 -12.69
C SER A 119 4.01 5.56 -13.97
N PHE A 120 4.07 6.79 -14.47
CA PHE A 120 4.87 7.16 -15.64
C PHE A 120 6.38 6.90 -15.41
N PHE A 121 6.93 7.39 -14.30
CA PHE A 121 8.35 7.21 -13.98
C PHE A 121 8.71 5.74 -13.73
N ILE A 122 7.85 5.00 -13.02
CA ILE A 122 8.06 3.59 -12.75
C ILE A 122 8.04 2.80 -14.07
N ASN A 123 7.08 3.07 -14.95
CA ASN A 123 7.00 2.39 -16.24
C ASN A 123 8.28 2.62 -17.07
N GLN A 124 8.73 3.87 -17.15
CA GLN A 124 9.98 4.21 -17.85
C GLN A 124 11.21 3.53 -17.22
N TYR A 125 11.25 3.37 -15.90
CA TYR A 125 12.34 2.66 -15.23
C TYR A 125 12.38 1.17 -15.61
N TYR A 126 11.22 0.52 -15.67
CA TYR A 126 11.13 -0.89 -16.05
C TYR A 126 11.38 -1.12 -17.53
N GLU A 127 10.85 -0.27 -18.42
CA GLU A 127 11.06 -0.35 -19.87
C GLU A 127 12.53 -0.14 -20.28
N LYS A 128 13.31 0.60 -19.50
CA LYS A 128 14.77 0.73 -19.73
C LYS A 128 15.57 -0.46 -19.24
N ARG A 129 15.02 -1.25 -18.32
CA ARG A 129 15.73 -2.34 -17.63
C ARG A 129 15.46 -3.70 -18.27
N TYR A 130 14.37 -3.84 -19.00
CA TYR A 130 13.90 -5.06 -19.67
C TYR A 130 13.65 -4.77 -21.14
#